data_AF-A0A2E5FYF2-F1
#
_entry.id   AF-A0A2E5FYF2-F1
#
_cell.length_a   1.000
_cell.length_b   1.000
_cell.length_c   1.000
_cell.angle_alpha   90.00
_cell.angle_beta   90.00
_cell.angle_gamma   90.00
#
_symmetry.space_group_name_H-M   'P 1'
#
loop_
_entity.id
_entity.type
_entity.pdbx_description
1 polymer ?
#
loop_
_entity_poly.entity_id
_entity_poly.type
_entity_poly.pdbx_seq_one_letter_code
_entity_poly.pdbx_strand_id
1 'polypeptide(L)' 'MDDVARSCPHCTDPDGQPCYPAYGLAPHAHQVTNGCLVMAEPIFEPRGTWPSHFVEDPEAPGHGTWFCPFCGAGNPEAS' A
#
# COMPACT_ATOMS: atom_id res chain seq x y z
N MET A 1 18.96 -11.78 21.16
CA MET A 1 18.70 -11.50 19.72
C MET A 1 17.34 -12.08 19.45
N ASP A 2 16.33 -11.48 20.08
CA ASP A 2 15.03 -12.07 20.29
C ASP A 2 14.02 -11.05 19.79
N ASP A 3 13.58 -11.21 18.54
CA ASP A 3 12.20 -10.99 18.10
C ASP A 3 12.14 -11.26 16.59
N VAL A 4 12.14 -12.54 16.20
CA VAL A 4 11.44 -12.89 14.95
C VAL A 4 9.97 -12.81 15.31
N ALA A 5 9.46 -11.58 15.39
CA ALA A 5 8.05 -11.28 15.50
C ALA A 5 7.35 -12.14 14.46
N ARG A 6 6.50 -13.06 14.92
CA ARG A 6 5.68 -13.98 14.11
C ARG A 6 5.44 -13.39 12.73
N SER A 7 6.15 -13.91 11.71
CA SER A 7 6.04 -13.43 10.34
C SER A 7 4.57 -13.54 9.94
N CYS A 8 3.87 -12.40 9.87
CA CYS A 8 2.50 -12.37 9.40
C CYS A 8 2.48 -13.07 8.04
N PRO A 9 1.65 -14.11 7.84
CA PRO A 9 1.66 -14.86 6.58
C PRO A 9 1.19 -14.02 5.38
N HIS A 10 0.68 -12.81 5.64
CA HIS A 10 0.30 -11.84 4.62
C HIS A 10 1.38 -10.77 4.37
N CYS A 11 2.49 -10.75 5.13
CA CYS A 11 3.63 -9.87 4.88
C CYS A 11 4.59 -10.43 3.83
N THR A 12 4.48 -11.72 3.53
CA THR A 12 5.37 -12.43 2.61
C THR A 12 4.51 -13.19 1.61
N ASP A 13 4.86 -13.14 0.32
CA ASP A 13 4.17 -13.93 -0.70
C ASP A 13 4.53 -15.43 -0.60
N PRO A 14 3.85 -16.31 -1.37
CA PRO A 14 4.19 -17.73 -1.40
C PRO A 14 5.62 -18.06 -1.86
N ASP A 15 6.31 -17.13 -2.53
CA ASP A 15 7.70 -17.27 -2.99
C ASP A 15 8.71 -16.79 -1.95
N GLY A 16 8.24 -16.35 -0.78
CA GLY A 16 9.08 -15.90 0.33
C GLY A 16 9.53 -14.44 0.21
N GLN A 17 8.99 -13.66 -0.73
CA GLN A 17 9.35 -12.25 -0.91
C GLN A 17 8.51 -11.33 -0.02
N PRO A 18 9.11 -10.28 0.56
CA PRO A 18 8.36 -9.31 1.36
C PRO A 18 7.41 -8.49 0.48
N CYS A 19 6.12 -8.50 0.82
CA CYS A 19 5.10 -7.66 0.18
C CYS A 19 4.87 -6.35 0.94
N TYR A 20 5.19 -6.31 2.23
CA TYR A 20 4.95 -5.16 3.09
C TYR A 20 6.12 -4.91 4.06
N PRO A 21 6.43 -3.65 4.37
CA PRO A 21 5.88 -2.43 3.75
C PRO A 21 6.33 -2.26 2.28
N ALA A 22 5.52 -1.57 1.47
CA ALA A 22 5.81 -1.29 0.06
C ALA A 22 5.53 0.17 -0.29
N TYR A 23 6.52 0.87 -0.84
CA TYR A 23 6.37 2.24 -1.32
C TYR A 23 5.82 2.28 -2.74
N GLY A 24 4.86 3.16 -3.03
CA GLY A 24 4.27 3.29 -4.35
C GLY A 24 3.17 4.35 -4.43
N LEU A 25 2.32 4.23 -5.45
CA LEU A 25 1.21 5.14 -5.68
C LEU A 25 0.18 5.06 -4.54
N ALA A 26 -0.39 6.21 -4.19
CA ALA A 26 -1.57 6.30 -3.35
C ALA A 26 -2.76 5.57 -3.98
N PRO A 27 -3.83 5.25 -3.22
CA PRO A 27 -5.02 4.59 -3.75
C PRO A 27 -5.54 5.29 -5.02
N HIS A 28 -5.70 4.51 -6.10
CA HIS A 28 -6.04 5.03 -7.41
C HIS A 28 -6.82 4.00 -8.24
N ALA A 29 -7.46 4.50 -9.29
CA ALA A 29 -8.14 3.69 -10.30
C ALA A 29 -7.59 4.00 -11.69
N HIS A 30 -7.57 2.98 -12.55
CA HIS A 30 -7.33 3.16 -13.98
C HIS A 30 -8.64 3.39 -14.71
N GLN A 31 -8.63 4.32 -15.66
CA GLN A 31 -9.78 4.56 -16.51
C GLN A 31 -9.94 3.41 -17.52
N VAL A 32 -11.16 2.90 -17.63
CA VAL A 32 -11.54 1.91 -18.65
C VAL A 32 -12.48 2.57 -19.65
N THR A 33 -12.09 2.57 -20.93
CA THR A 33 -12.90 3.13 -22.02
C THR A 33 -13.18 2.03 -23.04
N ASN A 34 -14.46 1.80 -23.35
CA ASN A 34 -14.91 0.74 -24.28
C ASN A 34 -14.36 -0.66 -23.93
N GLY A 35 -14.22 -0.97 -22.63
CA GLY A 35 -13.67 -2.24 -22.16
C GLY A 35 -12.15 -2.36 -22.24
N CYS A 36 -11.44 -1.34 -22.72
CA CYS A 36 -9.98 -1.28 -22.72
C CYS A 36 -9.46 -0.43 -21.56
N LEU A 37 -8.48 -0.95 -20.83
CA LEU A 37 -7.67 -0.18 -19.91
C LEU A 37 -6.95 0.92 -20.69
N VAL A 38 -7.17 2.17 -20.29
CA VAL A 38 -6.42 3.31 -20.80
C VAL A 38 -5.23 3.50 -19.87
N MET A 39 -4.04 3.19 -20.36
CA MET A 39 -2.77 3.41 -19.67
C MET A 39 -2.38 4.91 -19.71
N ALA A 40 -3.27 5.76 -19.22
CA ALA A 40 -3.01 7.17 -18.95
C ALA A 40 -2.65 7.35 -17.47
N GLU A 41 -2.47 8.61 -17.03
CA GLU A 41 -2.28 8.92 -15.62
C GLU A 41 -3.42 8.32 -14.77
N PRO A 42 -3.09 7.64 -13.66
CA PRO A 42 -4.10 7.07 -12.79
C PRO A 42 -4.92 8.17 -12.12
N ILE A 43 -6.19 7.89 -11.87
CA ILE A 43 -7.07 8.80 -11.13
C ILE A 43 -6.93 8.45 -9.65
N PHE A 44 -6.30 9.34 -8.87
CA PHE A 44 -6.16 9.15 -7.44
C PHE A 44 -7.51 9.29 -6.73
N GLU A 45 -7.77 8.38 -5.79
CA GLU A 45 -8.92 8.45 -4.91
C GLU A 45 -8.80 9.67 -3.98
N PRO A 46 -9.90 10.29 -3.54
CA PRO A 46 -9.85 11.40 -2.59
C PRO A 46 -9.14 11.01 -1.29
N ARG A 47 -8.26 11.85 -0.75
CA ARG A 47 -7.46 11.52 0.46
C ARG A 47 -8.26 10.98 1.65
N GLY A 48 -9.48 11.48 1.84
CA GLY A 48 -10.36 11.03 2.93
C GLY A 48 -10.94 9.62 2.77
N THR A 49 -10.76 8.97 1.61
CA THR A 49 -11.19 7.60 1.35
C THR A 49 -10.05 6.60 1.43
N TRP A 50 -8.82 7.07 1.66
CA TRP A 50 -7.65 6.20 1.70
C TRP A 50 -7.72 5.26 2.90
N PRO A 51 -7.30 4.00 2.73
CA PRO A 51 -7.37 3.04 3.81
C PRO A 51 -6.29 3.34 4.86
N SER A 52 -6.55 2.97 6.11
CA SER A 52 -5.65 3.24 7.25
C SER A 52 -4.28 2.56 7.18
N HIS A 53 -4.09 1.61 6.25
CA HIS A 53 -2.82 0.92 6.01
C HIS A 53 -2.00 1.56 4.88
N PHE A 54 -2.33 2.78 4.47
CA PHE A 54 -1.51 3.62 3.60
C PHE A 54 -1.14 4.91 4.31
N VAL A 55 0.14 5.26 4.30
CA VAL A 55 0.65 6.54 4.82
C VAL A 55 1.29 7.31 3.67
N GLU A 56 0.72 8.48 3.37
CA GLU A 56 1.24 9.36 2.31
C GLU A 56 2.64 9.86 2.66
N ASP A 57 3.49 9.93 1.65
CA ASP A 57 4.77 10.60 1.75
C ASP A 57 4.55 12.13 1.73
N PRO A 58 4.91 12.86 2.80
CA PRO A 58 4.73 14.31 2.85
C PRO A 58 5.56 15.06 1.80
N GLU A 59 6.63 14.46 1.28
CA GLU A 59 7.51 15.06 0.26
C GLU A 59 7.09 14.69 -1.17
N ALA A 60 6.21 13.70 -1.35
CA ALA A 60 5.76 13.22 -2.66
C ALA A 60 4.24 12.98 -2.69
N PRO A 61 3.42 14.03 -2.87
CA PRO A 61 1.95 13.90 -2.95
C PRO A 61 1.50 12.84 -3.96
N GLY A 62 0.55 11.99 -3.56
CA GLY A 62 0.08 10.87 -4.39
C GLY A 62 0.99 9.63 -4.36
N HIS A 63 2.06 9.63 -3.56
CA HIS A 63 2.88 8.46 -3.25
C HIS A 63 2.94 8.24 -1.74
N GLY A 64 3.35 7.05 -1.33
CA GLY A 64 3.46 6.71 0.08
C GLY A 64 3.74 5.25 0.32
N THR A 65 3.65 4.85 1.58
CA THR A 65 3.95 3.48 2.02
C THR A 65 2.67 2.73 2.36
N TRP A 66 2.50 1.58 1.73
CA TRP A 66 1.50 0.58 2.06
C TRP A 66 2.05 -0.38 3.13
N PHE A 67 1.28 -0.57 4.19
CA PHE A 67 1.55 -1.51 5.27
C PHE A 67 0.61 -2.71 5.19
N CYS A 68 1.00 -3.81 5.83
CA CYS A 68 0.18 -5.02 5.81
C CYS A 68 -1.19 -4.72 6.46
N PRO A 69 -2.31 -4.94 5.76
CA PRO A 69 -3.64 -4.63 6.30
C PRO A 69 -4.06 -5.58 7.44
N PHE A 70 -3.32 -6.67 7.66
CA PHE A 70 -3.63 -7.67 8.67
C PHE A 70 -2.91 -7.44 10.00
N CYS A 71 -1.62 -7.10 9.95
CA CYS A 71 -0.82 -6.92 11.18
C CYS A 71 -0.41 -5.46 11.43
N GLY A 72 -0.45 -4.59 10.42
CA GLY A 72 -0.01 -3.19 10.55
C GLY A 72 1.46 -3.01 10.94
N ALA A 73 2.27 -4.06 10.95
CA ALA A 73 3.63 -4.01 11.46
C ALA A 73 4.48 -2.97 10.71
N GLY A 74 5.16 -2.12 11.47
CA GLY A 74 5.99 -1.04 10.94
C GLY A 74 5.22 0.22 10.52
N ASN A 75 3.89 0.24 10.61
CA ASN A 75 3.11 1.46 10.33
C ASN A 75 3.28 2.46 11.50
N PRO A 76 3.84 3.65 11.26
CA PRO A 76 4.03 4.65 12.32
C PRO A 76 2.72 5.21 12.87
N GLU A 77 1.62 5.09 12.11
CA GLU A 77 0.29 5.58 12.47
C GLU A 77 -0.60 4.48 13.06
N ALA A 78 -0.14 3.22 13.13
CA ALA A 78 -0.89 2.15 13.76
C ALA A 78 -0.81 2.28 15.29
N SER A 79 -1.97 2.52 15.90
CA SER A 79 -2.14 2.57 17.37
C SER A 79 -2.40 1.19 17.96
#